data_AF-A0A183ADH9-F1
#
_entry.id   AF-A0A183ADH9-F1
#
_cell.length_a   1.000
_cell.length_b   1.000
_cell.length_c   1.000
_cell.angle_alpha   90.00
_cell.angle_beta   90.00
_cell.angle_gamma   90.00
#
_symmetry.space_group_name_H-M   'P 1'
#
loop_
_entity.id
_entity.type
_entity.pdbx_description
1 polymer ?
#
loop_
_entity_poly.entity_id
_entity_poly.type
_entity_poly.pdbx_seq_one_letter_code
_entity_poly.pdbx_strand_id
1 'polypeptide(L)'
;MSRSFEVIRNAQQDQPDYPLHIDRSVLTQQRLNEWLGRGDSPKPPSALAQLRKAARQTARFFAPDCLKSKFSRKRADEYPADHSSDDQSKQVRKQSARVFATWLVSFFPFIATLRKYDVKNSFVNDLIAGITVGIMHVPQGMAYAMLATLPPVIGLYTSFFPALVYFFFGTSRHISMGTIAVVSLLTGEFLDKMVPSQLDLRASASSADLNHSFLMASNDSLDPTALRVRYATALTMTVGISQFAMGIFRMGSVIRYLSGPMTSGFTVGVATHVLTSQVTTLLGVKIPKPVGLFTVPRTYYEVIRAIRTANPVTIGLSACCILIIAVFKVWINPPVTRRIRVPIPIDLIIVSSLFCCSVYIPPPPLSMNSSTR
;
A
#
# COMPACT_ATOMS: atom_id res chain seq x y z
N MET A 1 12.00 24.83 16.07
CA MET A 1 10.52 24.70 15.99
C MET A 1 9.78 26.02 16.24
N SER A 2 10.23 26.92 17.13
CA SER A 2 9.52 28.19 17.39
C SER A 2 9.45 29.15 16.17
N ARG A 3 10.56 29.32 15.42
CA ARG A 3 10.61 30.23 14.26
C ARG A 3 9.76 29.79 13.05
N SER A 4 9.41 28.51 12.95
CA SER A 4 8.61 27.99 11.82
C SER A 4 7.11 28.22 12.03
N PHE A 5 6.65 28.37 13.29
CA PHE A 5 5.27 28.71 13.60
C PHE A 5 4.98 30.21 13.43
N GLU A 6 5.97 31.07 13.66
CA GLU A 6 5.86 32.52 13.46
C GLU A 6 5.62 32.90 11.98
N VAL A 7 6.30 32.18 11.06
CA VAL A 7 6.19 32.41 9.61
C VAL A 7 4.81 31.99 9.08
N ILE A 8 4.19 30.96 9.67
CA ILE A 8 2.83 30.54 9.30
C ILE A 8 1.78 31.48 9.89
N ARG A 9 2.00 31.99 11.11
CA ARG A 9 1.10 32.96 11.75
C ARG A 9 1.06 34.29 10.97
N ASN A 10 2.21 34.79 10.55
CA ASN A 10 2.29 36.03 9.79
C ASN A 10 1.75 35.88 8.35
N ALA A 11 1.74 34.67 7.79
CA ALA A 11 1.15 34.41 6.47
C ALA A 11 -0.40 34.34 6.46
N GLN A 12 -1.05 34.20 7.62
CA GLN A 12 -2.52 34.21 7.73
C GLN A 12 -3.12 35.61 7.93
N GLN A 13 -2.31 36.62 8.24
CA GLN A 13 -2.80 37.95 8.59
C GLN A 13 -2.97 38.88 7.36
N ASP A 14 -2.57 38.44 6.16
CA ASP A 14 -2.41 39.28 4.97
C ASP A 14 -3.30 38.85 3.79
N GLN A 15 -4.50 38.31 4.06
CA GLN A 15 -5.49 38.02 3.02
C GLN A 15 -6.48 39.20 2.87
N PRO A 16 -6.58 39.84 1.70
CA PRO A 16 -7.53 40.93 1.49
C PRO A 16 -8.97 40.41 1.54
N ASP A 17 -9.84 41.12 2.27
CA ASP A 17 -11.27 40.87 2.34
C ASP A 17 -11.90 40.97 0.95
N TYR A 18 -12.32 39.84 0.40
CA TYR A 18 -13.23 39.80 -0.74
C TYR A 18 -14.66 39.76 -0.19
N PRO A 19 -15.54 40.72 -0.50
CA PRO A 19 -16.94 40.63 -0.09
C PRO A 19 -17.57 39.43 -0.81
N LEU A 20 -17.91 38.41 -0.03
CA LEU A 20 -18.61 37.21 -0.47
C LEU A 20 -20.06 37.58 -0.81
N HIS A 21 -20.29 38.07 -2.04
CA HIS A 21 -21.62 38.35 -2.55
C HIS A 21 -22.33 37.02 -2.84
N ILE A 22 -23.03 36.49 -1.83
CA ILE A 22 -23.92 35.34 -1.98
C ILE A 22 -25.16 35.85 -2.69
N ASP A 23 -25.18 35.77 -4.02
CA ASP A 23 -26.38 36.01 -4.80
C ASP A 23 -27.34 34.82 -4.59
N ARG A 24 -28.18 34.91 -3.56
CA ARG A 24 -29.32 33.99 -3.41
C ARG A 24 -30.22 34.29 -4.59
N SER A 25 -30.27 33.37 -5.56
CA SER A 25 -31.23 33.40 -6.66
C SER A 25 -32.65 33.22 -6.08
N VAL A 26 -33.20 34.30 -5.55
CA VAL A 26 -34.61 34.46 -5.23
C VAL A 26 -35.35 34.30 -6.56
N LEU A 27 -36.32 33.39 -6.59
CA LEU A 27 -37.27 33.31 -7.70
C LEU A 27 -37.97 34.67 -7.83
N THR A 28 -37.49 35.49 -8.76
CA THR A 28 -38.23 36.67 -9.19
C THR A 28 -39.51 36.20 -9.87
N GLN A 29 -40.62 36.91 -9.61
CA GLN A 29 -41.94 36.70 -10.23
C GLN A 29 -41.88 36.55 -11.76
N GLN A 30 -40.85 37.13 -12.41
CA GLN A 30 -40.56 36.91 -13.84
C GLN A 30 -40.32 35.45 -14.23
N ARG A 31 -39.52 34.69 -13.47
CA ARG A 31 -39.26 33.26 -13.80
C ARG A 31 -40.46 32.35 -13.53
N LEU A 32 -41.32 32.72 -12.57
CA LEU A 32 -42.57 32.01 -12.32
C LEU A 32 -43.56 32.21 -13.47
N ASN A 33 -43.60 33.42 -14.04
CA ASN A 33 -44.44 33.75 -15.19
C ASN A 33 -43.93 33.10 -16.50
N GLU A 34 -42.61 32.93 -16.66
CA GLU A 34 -42.03 32.12 -17.74
C GLU A 34 -42.41 30.64 -17.62
N TRP A 35 -42.47 30.09 -16.40
CA TRP A 35 -42.83 28.69 -16.16
C TRP A 35 -44.34 28.41 -16.36
N LEU A 36 -45.19 29.40 -16.10
CA LEU A 36 -46.66 29.35 -16.28
C LEU A 36 -47.12 29.50 -17.75
N GLY A 37 -46.19 29.54 -18.72
CA GLY A 37 -46.51 29.37 -20.13
C GLY A 37 -47.21 30.55 -20.81
N ARG A 38 -47.08 31.77 -20.28
CA ARG A 38 -47.46 33.00 -21.02
C ARG A 38 -46.21 33.65 -21.62
N GLY A 39 -45.77 33.12 -22.75
CA GLY A 39 -44.68 33.70 -23.54
C GLY A 39 -44.18 32.70 -24.56
N ASP A 40 -44.38 33.01 -25.83
CA ASP A 40 -43.94 32.21 -26.98
C ASP A 40 -42.48 31.80 -26.82
N SER A 41 -42.23 30.50 -26.64
CA SER A 41 -40.87 29.95 -26.62
C SER A 41 -40.81 28.56 -27.27
N PRO A 42 -39.67 28.24 -27.91
CA PRO A 42 -39.56 27.12 -28.84
C PRO A 42 -39.54 25.77 -28.11
N LYS A 43 -40.07 24.74 -28.78
CA LYS A 43 -40.28 23.36 -28.26
C LYS A 43 -39.11 22.82 -27.43
N PRO A 44 -39.38 22.11 -26.31
CA PRO A 44 -38.33 21.58 -25.44
C PRO A 44 -37.44 20.56 -26.17
N PRO A 45 -36.12 20.52 -25.90
CA PRO A 45 -35.23 19.55 -26.52
C PRO A 45 -35.67 18.14 -26.11
N SER A 46 -35.80 17.24 -27.10
CA SER A 46 -36.26 15.86 -26.94
C SER A 46 -35.58 15.15 -25.76
N ALA A 47 -36.31 14.27 -25.06
CA ALA A 47 -35.81 13.49 -23.92
C ALA A 47 -34.47 12.77 -24.23
N LEU A 48 -34.27 12.40 -25.50
CA LEU A 48 -33.05 11.80 -26.01
C LEU A 48 -31.83 12.76 -25.97
N ALA A 49 -32.05 14.07 -26.12
CA ALA A 49 -31.03 15.10 -25.95
C ALA A 49 -30.65 15.31 -24.47
N GLN A 50 -31.61 15.19 -23.55
CA GLN A 50 -31.35 15.26 -22.11
C GLN A 50 -30.60 14.00 -21.62
N LEU A 51 -31.01 12.81 -22.07
CA LEU A 51 -30.30 11.56 -21.79
C LEU A 51 -28.87 11.58 -22.35
N ARG A 52 -28.65 12.11 -23.56
CA ARG A 52 -27.30 12.32 -24.10
C ARG A 52 -26.48 13.31 -23.26
N LYS A 53 -27.08 14.36 -22.70
CA LYS A 53 -26.38 15.29 -21.80
C LYS A 53 -26.01 14.61 -20.46
N ALA A 54 -26.94 13.86 -19.87
CA ALA A 54 -26.71 13.12 -18.64
C ALA A 54 -25.63 12.02 -18.80
N ALA A 55 -25.69 11.25 -19.89
CA ALA A 55 -24.70 10.23 -20.25
C ALA A 55 -23.30 10.84 -20.51
N ARG A 56 -23.24 12.03 -21.13
CA ARG A 56 -21.98 12.78 -21.33
C ARG A 56 -21.43 13.35 -20.02
N GLN A 57 -22.29 13.77 -19.09
CA GLN A 57 -21.87 14.25 -17.77
C GLN A 57 -21.31 13.12 -16.90
N THR A 58 -21.95 11.95 -16.90
CA THR A 58 -21.43 10.75 -16.24
C THR A 58 -20.11 10.31 -16.89
N ALA A 59 -20.04 10.23 -18.22
CA ALA A 59 -18.79 9.91 -18.92
C ALA A 59 -17.63 10.88 -18.60
N ARG A 60 -17.91 12.17 -18.37
CA ARG A 60 -16.90 13.16 -17.93
C ARG A 60 -16.41 12.94 -16.49
N PHE A 61 -17.27 12.43 -15.61
CA PHE A 61 -16.88 12.03 -14.26
C PHE A 61 -15.94 10.80 -14.31
N PHE A 62 -16.22 9.86 -15.20
CA PHE A 62 -15.44 8.63 -15.37
C PHE A 62 -14.19 8.77 -16.26
N ALA A 63 -14.06 9.87 -17.01
CA ALA A 63 -12.89 10.09 -17.86
C ALA A 63 -11.62 10.41 -17.03
N PRO A 64 -10.43 9.89 -17.43
CA PRO A 64 -9.14 10.31 -16.91
C PRO A 64 -8.92 11.82 -17.05
N ASP A 65 -8.22 12.47 -16.12
CA ASP A 65 -8.05 13.94 -16.14
C ASP A 65 -7.30 14.45 -17.39
N CYS A 66 -6.48 13.60 -18.02
CA CYS A 66 -5.84 13.90 -19.31
C CYS A 66 -6.88 14.18 -20.43
N LEU A 67 -8.03 13.50 -20.40
CA LEU A 67 -9.12 13.67 -21.37
C LEU A 67 -9.93 14.95 -21.13
N LYS A 68 -10.04 15.41 -19.87
CA LYS A 68 -10.76 16.66 -19.55
C LYS A 68 -10.13 17.88 -20.23
N SER A 69 -8.79 17.94 -20.27
CA SER A 69 -8.06 19.05 -20.91
C SER A 69 -8.36 19.14 -22.42
N LYS A 70 -8.46 18.00 -23.12
CA LYS A 70 -8.75 17.95 -24.56
C LYS A 70 -10.22 18.28 -24.88
N PHE A 71 -11.17 17.94 -24.00
CA PHE A 71 -12.57 18.37 -24.14
C PHE A 71 -12.75 19.88 -23.94
N SER A 72 -11.90 20.52 -23.14
CA SER A 72 -11.94 21.98 -22.94
C SER A 72 -11.35 22.73 -24.14
N ARG A 73 -10.26 22.22 -24.74
CA ARG A 73 -9.57 22.88 -25.86
C ARG A 73 -10.39 22.91 -27.15
N LYS A 74 -11.20 21.88 -27.43
CA LYS A 74 -12.06 21.82 -28.62
C LYS A 74 -13.32 22.71 -28.54
N ARG A 75 -13.54 23.46 -27.45
CA ARG A 75 -14.63 24.44 -27.34
C ARG A 75 -14.25 25.81 -27.93
N ALA A 76 -12.95 26.06 -28.15
CA ALA A 76 -12.46 27.37 -28.57
C ALA A 76 -12.28 27.51 -30.10
N ASP A 77 -12.21 26.41 -30.85
CA ASP A 77 -11.95 26.46 -32.29
C ASP A 77 -13.24 26.15 -33.06
N GLU A 78 -13.83 27.23 -33.60
CA GLU A 78 -14.55 27.39 -34.87
C GLU A 78 -15.16 26.14 -35.55
N TYR A 79 -16.44 26.22 -35.93
CA TYR A 79 -17.10 25.27 -36.82
C TYR A 79 -17.19 25.89 -38.23
N PRO A 80 -16.32 25.57 -39.19
CA PRO A 80 -16.61 25.91 -40.58
C PRO A 80 -17.71 24.97 -41.07
N ALA A 81 -18.74 25.56 -41.68
CA ALA A 81 -19.80 24.82 -42.36
C ALA A 81 -19.28 24.21 -43.67
N ASP A 82 -19.86 23.06 -44.02
CA ASP A 82 -19.76 22.32 -45.29
C ASP A 82 -18.58 21.34 -45.47
N HIS A 83 -18.79 20.11 -44.97
CA HIS A 83 -18.01 18.92 -45.36
C HIS A 83 -18.95 17.74 -45.59
N SER A 84 -18.73 17.03 -46.69
CA SER A 84 -19.48 15.84 -47.10
C SER A 84 -19.66 14.82 -45.96
N SER A 85 -20.83 14.15 -45.92
CA SER A 85 -21.23 13.20 -44.86
C SER A 85 -20.25 12.02 -44.69
N ASP A 86 -19.52 11.65 -45.75
CA ASP A 86 -18.48 10.62 -45.72
C ASP A 86 -17.17 11.08 -45.07
N ASP A 87 -16.81 12.37 -45.18
CA ASP A 87 -15.64 12.91 -44.49
C ASP A 87 -15.87 13.02 -42.99
N GLN A 88 -17.09 13.40 -42.55
CA GLN A 88 -17.44 13.41 -41.13
C GLN A 88 -17.34 12.01 -40.48
N SER A 89 -17.78 10.95 -41.16
CA SER A 89 -17.74 9.58 -40.62
C SER A 89 -16.31 9.06 -40.44
N LYS A 90 -15.43 9.34 -41.41
CA LYS A 90 -13.99 9.03 -41.34
C LYS A 90 -13.29 9.82 -40.25
N GLN A 91 -13.63 11.10 -40.07
CA GLN A 91 -13.04 11.97 -39.05
C GLN A 91 -13.46 11.54 -37.63
N VAL A 92 -14.72 11.12 -37.44
CA VAL A 92 -15.21 10.56 -36.16
C VAL A 92 -14.54 9.22 -35.83
N ARG A 93 -14.35 8.30 -36.79
CA ARG A 93 -13.59 7.04 -36.57
C ARG A 93 -12.13 7.32 -36.20
N LYS A 94 -11.47 8.24 -36.91
CA LYS A 94 -10.06 8.62 -36.65
C LYS A 94 -9.91 9.32 -35.29
N GLN A 95 -10.90 10.11 -34.89
CA GLN A 95 -10.93 10.76 -33.57
C GLN A 95 -11.20 9.76 -32.44
N SER A 96 -12.12 8.82 -32.61
CA SER A 96 -12.39 7.75 -31.64
C SER A 96 -11.18 6.82 -31.45
N ALA A 97 -10.51 6.44 -32.55
CA ALA A 97 -9.27 5.67 -32.51
C ALA A 97 -8.13 6.41 -31.77
N ARG A 98 -8.00 7.73 -31.97
CA ARG A 98 -7.02 8.56 -31.24
C ARG A 98 -7.35 8.68 -29.75
N VAL A 99 -8.62 8.78 -29.39
CA VAL A 99 -9.07 8.80 -27.98
C VAL A 99 -8.81 7.47 -27.31
N PHE A 100 -9.14 6.36 -27.97
CA PHE A 100 -8.86 5.01 -27.50
C PHE A 100 -7.35 4.76 -27.35
N ALA A 101 -6.54 5.16 -28.34
CA ALA A 101 -5.08 5.06 -28.25
C ALA A 101 -4.51 5.91 -27.09
N THR A 102 -5.03 7.13 -26.87
CA THR A 102 -4.63 7.97 -25.73
C THR A 102 -5.02 7.32 -24.40
N TRP A 103 -6.20 6.70 -24.33
CA TRP A 103 -6.67 5.98 -23.14
C TRP A 103 -5.82 4.73 -22.86
N LEU A 104 -5.49 3.95 -23.90
CA LEU A 104 -4.63 2.78 -23.80
C LEU A 104 -3.22 3.15 -23.32
N VAL A 105 -2.64 4.22 -23.86
CA VAL A 105 -1.33 4.74 -23.40
C VAL A 105 -1.42 5.30 -21.97
N SER A 106 -2.60 5.75 -21.52
CA SER A 106 -2.81 6.16 -20.13
C SER A 106 -2.82 4.98 -19.15
N PHE A 107 -3.05 3.76 -19.63
CA PHE A 107 -3.00 2.53 -18.83
C PHE A 107 -1.56 2.11 -18.51
N PHE A 108 -0.60 2.50 -19.35
CA PHE A 108 0.84 2.21 -19.20
C PHE A 108 1.63 3.51 -18.95
N PRO A 109 1.53 4.10 -17.74
CA PRO A 109 2.21 5.34 -17.39
C PRO A 109 3.73 5.28 -17.53
N PHE A 110 4.34 4.08 -17.47
CA PHE A 110 5.78 3.89 -17.64
C PHE A 110 6.30 4.44 -18.98
N ILE A 111 5.50 4.38 -20.05
CA ILE A 111 5.88 4.88 -21.39
C ILE A 111 6.07 6.41 -21.34
N ALA A 112 5.18 7.10 -20.63
CA ALA A 112 5.26 8.55 -20.48
C ALA A 112 6.49 8.96 -19.63
N THR A 113 6.81 8.17 -18.61
CA THR A 113 8.01 8.35 -17.77
C THR A 113 9.28 8.11 -18.57
N LEU A 114 9.35 7.02 -19.36
CA LEU A 114 10.52 6.67 -20.16
C LEU A 114 10.79 7.72 -21.25
N ARG A 115 9.75 8.26 -21.90
CA ARG A 115 9.92 9.28 -22.94
C ARG A 115 10.47 10.61 -22.40
N LYS A 116 10.18 10.95 -21.14
CA LYS A 116 10.66 12.18 -20.48
C LYS A 116 11.97 11.97 -19.71
N TYR A 117 12.55 10.76 -19.77
CA TYR A 117 13.66 10.38 -18.93
C TYR A 117 14.99 10.93 -19.45
N ASP A 118 15.69 11.68 -18.60
CA ASP A 118 17.04 12.16 -18.89
C ASP A 118 18.09 11.12 -18.45
N VAL A 119 18.49 10.28 -19.42
CA VAL A 119 19.45 9.18 -19.20
C VAL A 119 20.80 9.69 -18.73
N LYS A 120 21.26 10.88 -19.17
CA LYS A 120 22.62 11.34 -18.87
C LYS A 120 22.80 11.72 -17.40
N ASN A 121 21.80 12.38 -16.81
CA ASN A 121 21.91 12.88 -15.43
C ASN A 121 21.22 11.97 -14.40
N SER A 122 20.20 11.21 -14.79
CA SER A 122 19.38 10.46 -13.82
C SER A 122 19.75 8.98 -13.72
N PHE A 123 20.37 8.39 -14.75
CA PHE A 123 20.62 6.93 -14.79
C PHE A 123 21.49 6.45 -13.63
N VAL A 124 22.62 7.11 -13.38
CA VAL A 124 23.54 6.72 -12.31
C VAL A 124 22.89 6.87 -10.93
N ASN A 125 22.14 7.96 -10.72
CA ASN A 125 21.45 8.21 -9.45
C ASN A 125 20.34 7.17 -9.19
N ASP A 126 19.57 6.81 -10.22
CA ASP A 126 18.54 5.78 -10.13
C ASP A 126 19.13 4.39 -9.93
N LEU A 127 20.23 4.07 -10.61
CA LEU A 127 20.90 2.78 -10.47
C LEU A 127 21.41 2.58 -9.05
N ILE A 128 22.07 3.60 -8.50
CA ILE A 128 22.54 3.58 -7.10
C ILE A 128 21.36 3.48 -6.15
N ALA A 129 20.31 4.28 -6.33
CA ALA A 129 19.11 4.22 -5.49
C ALA A 129 18.42 2.85 -5.56
N GLY A 130 18.31 2.26 -6.75
CA GLY A 130 17.73 0.94 -6.99
C GLY A 130 18.52 -0.18 -6.32
N ILE A 131 19.86 -0.16 -6.45
CA ILE A 131 20.75 -1.09 -5.74
C ILE A 131 20.57 -0.95 -4.23
N THR A 132 20.58 0.28 -3.70
CA THR A 132 20.42 0.49 -2.25
C THR A 132 19.06 0.02 -1.74
N VAL A 133 17.96 0.34 -2.43
CA VAL A 133 16.60 -0.10 -2.05
C VAL A 133 16.47 -1.61 -2.17
N GLY A 134 17.03 -2.23 -3.21
CA GLY A 134 17.05 -3.68 -3.39
C GLY A 134 17.79 -4.40 -2.25
N ILE A 135 18.96 -3.88 -1.86
CA ILE A 135 19.73 -4.37 -0.72
C ILE A 135 18.91 -4.26 0.58
N MET A 136 18.19 -3.17 0.79
CA MET A 136 17.33 -2.99 1.98
C MET A 136 16.11 -3.94 1.99
N HIS A 137 15.54 -4.25 0.83
CA HIS A 137 14.36 -5.11 0.70
C HIS A 137 14.61 -6.58 1.12
N VAL A 138 15.85 -7.07 1.02
CA VAL A 138 16.20 -8.46 1.34
C VAL A 138 15.97 -8.78 2.83
N PRO A 139 16.66 -8.14 3.80
CA PRO A 139 16.44 -8.41 5.22
C PRO A 139 15.04 -7.98 5.68
N GLN A 140 14.52 -6.86 5.16
CA GLN A 140 13.19 -6.35 5.51
C GLN A 140 12.09 -7.35 5.10
N GLY A 141 12.14 -7.87 3.88
CA GLY A 141 11.17 -8.84 3.37
C GLY A 141 11.17 -10.13 4.18
N MET A 142 12.36 -10.67 4.48
CA MET A 142 12.51 -11.88 5.29
C MET A 142 11.92 -11.69 6.70
N ALA A 143 12.24 -10.59 7.38
CA ALA A 143 11.73 -10.29 8.70
C ALA A 143 10.19 -10.16 8.71
N TYR A 144 9.63 -9.47 7.72
CA TYR A 144 8.19 -9.27 7.61
C TYR A 144 7.42 -10.53 7.21
N ALA A 145 8.02 -11.48 6.48
CA ALA A 145 7.42 -12.79 6.28
C ALA A 145 7.36 -13.61 7.58
N MET A 146 8.42 -13.55 8.40
CA MET A 146 8.42 -14.20 9.71
C MET A 146 7.38 -13.59 10.66
N LEU A 147 7.12 -12.27 10.59
CA LEU A 147 6.02 -11.64 11.34
C LEU A 147 4.65 -12.14 10.91
N ALA A 148 4.47 -12.41 9.61
CA ALA A 148 3.28 -13.05 9.06
C ALA A 148 3.22 -14.56 9.32
N THR A 149 4.13 -15.10 10.14
CA THR A 149 4.25 -16.53 10.48
C THR A 149 4.48 -17.45 9.28
N LEU A 150 5.05 -16.88 8.20
CA LEU A 150 5.38 -17.55 6.93
C LEU A 150 6.90 -17.77 6.79
N PRO A 151 7.32 -18.70 5.92
CA PRO A 151 8.73 -18.89 5.59
C PRO A 151 9.36 -17.59 5.03
N PRO A 152 10.61 -17.25 5.40
CA PRO A 152 11.29 -16.03 4.95
C PRO A 152 11.35 -15.85 3.42
N VAL A 153 11.38 -16.96 2.67
CA VAL A 153 11.42 -16.98 1.21
C VAL A 153 10.21 -16.26 0.58
N ILE A 154 9.03 -16.35 1.21
CA ILE A 154 7.82 -15.65 0.75
C ILE A 154 8.01 -14.12 0.84
N GLY A 155 8.78 -13.66 1.81
CA GLY A 155 9.18 -12.26 1.94
C GLY A 155 9.99 -11.75 0.76
N LEU A 156 10.89 -12.59 0.23
CA LEU A 156 11.68 -12.25 -0.94
C LEU A 156 10.81 -12.17 -2.21
N TYR A 157 9.86 -13.08 -2.37
CA TYR A 157 8.90 -13.03 -3.48
C TYR A 157 8.04 -11.77 -3.44
N THR A 158 7.53 -11.41 -2.26
CA THR A 158 6.68 -10.22 -2.06
C THR A 158 7.45 -8.90 -2.14
N SER A 159 8.77 -8.91 -2.01
CA SER A 159 9.62 -7.75 -2.27
C SER A 159 10.04 -7.59 -3.73
N PHE A 160 10.05 -8.67 -4.52
CA PHE A 160 10.48 -8.65 -5.93
C PHE A 160 9.32 -8.46 -6.91
N PHE A 161 8.32 -9.34 -6.89
CA PHE A 161 7.27 -9.36 -7.90
C PHE A 161 6.37 -8.10 -7.89
N PRO A 162 5.94 -7.56 -6.74
CA PRO A 162 5.15 -6.33 -6.71
C PRO A 162 5.89 -5.11 -7.25
N ALA A 163 7.21 -5.01 -7.03
CA ALA A 163 8.04 -3.95 -7.60
C ALA A 163 8.11 -4.05 -9.13
N LEU A 164 8.26 -5.27 -9.67
CA LEU A 164 8.23 -5.53 -11.11
C LEU A 164 6.87 -5.18 -11.73
N VAL A 165 5.77 -5.55 -11.08
CA VAL A 165 4.41 -5.20 -11.54
C VAL A 165 4.20 -3.69 -11.47
N TYR A 166 4.65 -3.03 -10.39
CA TYR A 166 4.53 -1.58 -10.22
C TYR A 166 5.34 -0.81 -11.28
N PHE A 167 6.45 -1.36 -11.80
CA PHE A 167 7.17 -0.72 -12.89
C PHE A 167 6.29 -0.49 -14.14
N PHE A 168 5.41 -1.43 -14.48
CA PHE A 168 4.54 -1.31 -15.67
C PHE A 168 3.32 -0.41 -15.44
N PHE A 169 2.70 -0.49 -14.26
CA PHE A 169 1.40 0.16 -13.96
C PHE A 169 1.51 1.36 -13.02
N GLY A 170 2.69 1.61 -12.45
CA GLY A 170 2.93 2.63 -11.43
C GLY A 170 2.90 4.05 -12.00
N THR A 171 2.21 4.93 -11.29
CA THR A 171 2.07 6.35 -11.68
C THR A 171 3.18 7.23 -11.10
N SER A 172 3.85 6.79 -10.03
CA SER A 172 4.91 7.54 -9.37
C SER A 172 6.27 6.87 -9.58
N ARG A 173 7.27 7.68 -9.95
CA ARG A 173 8.63 7.23 -10.26
C ARG A 173 9.49 6.95 -9.01
N HIS A 174 9.14 7.54 -7.87
CA HIS A 174 9.93 7.45 -6.64
C HIS A 174 9.41 6.42 -5.64
N ILE A 175 8.26 5.81 -5.89
CA ILE A 175 7.67 4.82 -5.00
C ILE A 175 8.23 3.44 -5.36
N SER A 176 8.77 2.76 -4.36
CA SER A 176 9.11 1.33 -4.43
C SER A 176 8.07 0.55 -3.64
N MET A 177 7.49 -0.48 -4.26
CA MET A 177 6.54 -1.37 -3.61
C MET A 177 7.31 -2.52 -2.94
N GLY A 178 6.92 -2.85 -1.70
CA GLY A 178 7.52 -3.95 -0.95
C GLY A 178 6.65 -4.34 0.24
N THR A 179 7.20 -5.18 1.11
CA THR A 179 6.52 -5.66 2.31
C THR A 179 6.40 -4.57 3.39
N ILE A 180 5.29 -4.55 4.11
CA ILE A 180 4.99 -3.58 5.18
C ILE A 180 4.62 -4.33 6.47
N ALA A 181 5.19 -3.90 7.60
CA ALA A 181 5.01 -4.54 8.91
C ALA A 181 3.54 -4.76 9.32
N VAL A 182 2.67 -3.75 9.11
CA VAL A 182 1.25 -3.86 9.48
C VAL A 182 0.51 -4.93 8.70
N VAL A 183 0.77 -5.03 7.39
CA VAL A 183 0.12 -6.02 6.52
C VAL A 183 0.58 -7.42 6.91
N SER A 184 1.86 -7.57 7.24
CA SER A 184 2.41 -8.82 7.75
C SER A 184 1.77 -9.25 9.06
N LEU A 185 1.58 -8.34 10.02
CA LEU A 185 0.95 -8.66 11.30
C LEU A 185 -0.53 -9.05 11.12
N LEU A 186 -1.28 -8.31 10.31
CA LEU A 186 -2.69 -8.64 10.03
C LEU A 186 -2.81 -9.99 9.32
N THR A 187 -1.89 -10.30 8.40
CA THR A 187 -1.82 -11.60 7.73
C THR A 187 -1.48 -12.70 8.73
N GLY A 188 -0.50 -12.48 9.61
CA GLY A 188 -0.13 -13.43 10.66
C GLY A 188 -1.27 -13.70 11.64
N GLU A 189 -1.97 -12.68 12.11
CA GLU A 189 -3.14 -12.83 12.99
C GLU A 189 -4.28 -13.61 12.31
N PHE A 190 -4.50 -13.40 11.00
CA PHE A 190 -5.47 -14.18 10.24
C PHE A 190 -5.06 -15.65 10.15
N LEU A 191 -3.80 -15.93 9.82
CA LEU A 191 -3.28 -17.30 9.70
C LEU A 191 -3.27 -18.02 11.05
N ASP A 192 -2.87 -17.34 12.12
CA ASP A 192 -2.82 -17.90 13.47
C ASP A 192 -4.23 -18.25 14.00
N LYS A 193 -5.30 -17.65 13.45
CA LYS A 193 -6.69 -18.03 13.75
C LYS A 193 -7.21 -19.17 12.86
N MET A 194 -6.93 -19.12 11.55
CA MET A 194 -7.50 -20.04 10.57
C MET A 194 -6.79 -21.40 10.52
N VAL A 195 -5.48 -21.45 10.74
CA VAL A 195 -4.70 -22.67 10.57
C VAL A 195 -4.98 -23.68 11.70
N PRO A 196 -4.91 -23.32 13.00
CA PRO A 196 -5.18 -24.29 14.07
C PRO A 196 -6.60 -24.86 14.01
N SER A 197 -7.60 -24.01 13.77
CA SER A 197 -9.00 -24.44 13.65
C SER A 197 -9.20 -25.48 12.53
N GLN A 198 -8.46 -25.38 11.43
CA GLN A 198 -8.52 -26.34 10.33
C GLN A 198 -7.75 -27.63 10.63
N LEU A 199 -6.62 -27.55 11.33
CA LEU A 199 -5.92 -28.75 11.81
C LEU A 199 -6.80 -29.54 12.79
N ASP A 200 -7.47 -28.87 13.72
CA ASP A 200 -8.34 -29.51 14.72
C ASP A 200 -9.57 -30.16 14.08
N LEU A 201 -10.21 -29.49 13.11
CA LEU A 201 -11.33 -30.04 12.34
C LEU A 201 -10.91 -31.26 11.51
N ARG A 202 -9.72 -31.23 10.89
CA ARG A 202 -9.19 -32.36 10.11
C ARG A 202 -8.77 -33.52 10.99
N ALA A 203 -8.18 -33.25 12.16
CA ALA A 203 -7.87 -34.26 13.16
C ALA A 203 -9.15 -34.95 13.67
N SER A 204 -10.21 -34.17 13.92
CA SER A 204 -11.51 -34.70 14.33
C SER A 204 -12.19 -35.50 13.21
N ALA A 205 -12.12 -35.04 11.96
CA ALA A 205 -12.64 -35.75 10.79
C ALA A 205 -11.90 -37.06 10.50
N SER A 206 -10.61 -37.15 10.85
CA SER A 206 -9.83 -38.39 10.67
C SER A 206 -10.28 -39.54 11.60
N SER A 207 -11.05 -39.25 12.64
CA SER A 207 -11.66 -40.26 13.52
C SER A 207 -13.06 -40.73 13.10
N ALA A 208 -13.68 -40.07 12.11
CA ALA A 208 -15.02 -40.37 11.62
C ALA A 208 -14.99 -40.62 10.10
N ASP A 209 -15.06 -41.90 9.74
CA ASP A 209 -15.38 -42.45 8.42
C ASP A 209 -14.24 -42.77 7.42
N LEU A 210 -14.10 -44.09 7.28
CA LEU A 210 -13.66 -44.87 6.12
C LEU A 210 -14.32 -44.38 4.82
N ASN A 211 -13.54 -43.88 3.86
CA ASN A 211 -13.65 -44.19 2.42
C ASN A 211 -12.52 -43.53 1.61
N HIS A 212 -11.85 -44.34 0.82
CA HIS A 212 -10.53 -44.15 0.22
C HIS A 212 -10.46 -43.10 -0.93
N SER A 213 -11.48 -42.26 -1.13
CA SER A 213 -11.55 -41.27 -2.22
C SER A 213 -11.09 -39.86 -1.82
N PHE A 214 -11.09 -39.53 -0.53
CA PHE A 214 -10.51 -38.26 -0.02
C PHE A 214 -8.98 -38.36 0.16
N LEU A 215 -8.43 -39.57 0.15
CA LEU A 215 -7.01 -39.83 0.45
C LEU A 215 -6.04 -39.44 -0.70
N MET A 216 -6.52 -39.24 -1.93
CA MET A 216 -5.66 -38.76 -3.03
C MET A 216 -5.48 -37.24 -3.05
N ALA A 217 -6.34 -36.47 -2.39
CA ALA A 217 -6.15 -35.02 -2.20
C ALA A 217 -5.32 -34.69 -0.93
N SER A 218 -5.00 -35.70 -0.11
CA SER A 218 -4.44 -35.55 1.23
C SER A 218 -3.09 -36.23 1.45
N ASN A 219 -2.36 -36.54 0.37
CA ASN A 219 -0.92 -36.83 0.43
C ASN A 219 -0.03 -35.57 0.42
N ASP A 220 -0.62 -34.37 0.44
CA ASP A 220 0.15 -33.17 0.76
C ASP A 220 0.55 -33.28 2.23
N SER A 221 1.80 -33.68 2.44
CA SER A 221 2.46 -33.79 3.74
C SER A 221 1.92 -32.74 4.70
N LEU A 222 1.59 -33.19 5.92
CA LEU A 222 1.07 -32.45 7.06
C LEU A 222 2.03 -31.35 7.55
N ASP A 223 2.59 -30.56 6.64
CA ASP A 223 3.48 -29.47 6.96
C ASP A 223 2.62 -28.23 7.27
N PRO A 224 2.54 -27.81 8.55
CA PRO A 224 1.77 -26.62 8.92
C PRO A 224 2.26 -25.37 8.18
N THR A 225 3.49 -25.35 7.69
CA THR A 225 4.04 -24.24 6.91
C THR A 225 3.45 -24.17 5.50
N ALA A 226 3.29 -25.31 4.82
CA ALA A 226 2.65 -25.37 3.51
C ALA A 226 1.18 -24.92 3.57
N LEU A 227 0.47 -25.33 4.62
CA LEU A 227 -0.91 -24.90 4.85
C LEU A 227 -1.03 -23.39 5.07
N ARG A 228 -0.11 -22.79 5.85
CA ARG A 228 -0.04 -21.34 6.03
C ARG A 228 0.16 -20.59 4.71
N VAL A 229 1.05 -21.09 3.85
CA VAL A 229 1.28 -20.49 2.52
C VAL A 229 0.02 -20.56 1.67
N ARG A 230 -0.70 -21.70 1.66
CA ARG A 230 -1.96 -21.85 0.92
C ARG A 230 -3.00 -20.81 1.36
N TYR A 231 -3.28 -20.67 2.65
CA TYR A 231 -4.22 -19.66 3.13
C TYR A 231 -3.75 -18.22 2.87
N ALA A 232 -2.44 -17.95 2.99
CA ALA A 232 -1.88 -16.63 2.69
C ALA A 232 -2.07 -16.24 1.22
N THR A 233 -1.89 -17.19 0.29
CA THR A 233 -2.12 -16.95 -1.14
C THR A 233 -3.59 -16.69 -1.45
N ALA A 234 -4.52 -17.44 -0.83
CA ALA A 234 -5.96 -17.21 -0.97
C ALA A 234 -6.41 -15.84 -0.41
N LEU A 235 -5.87 -15.44 0.75
CA LEU A 235 -6.10 -14.11 1.31
C LEU A 235 -5.60 -13.01 0.37
N THR A 236 -4.38 -13.16 -0.16
CA THR A 236 -3.78 -12.19 -1.08
C THR A 236 -4.59 -12.05 -2.37
N MET A 237 -5.06 -13.17 -2.92
CA MET A 237 -5.93 -13.19 -4.09
C MET A 237 -7.26 -12.46 -3.83
N THR A 238 -7.88 -12.69 -2.67
CA THR A 238 -9.13 -12.04 -2.26
C THR A 238 -8.95 -10.54 -2.08
N VAL A 239 -7.85 -10.12 -1.48
CA VAL A 239 -7.49 -8.70 -1.34
C VAL A 239 -7.24 -8.07 -2.71
N GLY A 240 -6.57 -8.75 -3.64
CA GLY A 240 -6.35 -8.27 -5.00
C GLY A 240 -7.65 -8.07 -5.79
N ILE A 241 -8.58 -9.02 -5.72
CA ILE A 241 -9.91 -8.90 -6.34
C ILE A 241 -10.67 -7.72 -5.72
N SER A 242 -10.62 -7.59 -4.39
CA SER A 242 -11.27 -6.49 -3.66
C SER A 242 -10.67 -5.12 -4.02
N GLN A 243 -9.35 -5.02 -4.16
CA GLN A 243 -8.65 -3.80 -4.60
C GLN A 243 -9.01 -3.45 -6.05
N PHE A 244 -9.12 -4.45 -6.93
CA PHE A 244 -9.57 -4.25 -8.30
C PHE A 244 -11.01 -3.73 -8.35
N ALA A 245 -11.92 -4.32 -7.57
CA ALA A 245 -13.30 -3.84 -7.44
C ALA A 245 -13.35 -2.40 -6.90
N MET A 246 -12.61 -2.09 -5.84
CA MET A 246 -12.49 -0.72 -5.30
C MET A 246 -11.92 0.28 -6.33
N GLY A 247 -11.00 -0.19 -7.19
CA GLY A 247 -10.45 0.57 -8.31
C GLY A 247 -11.50 0.92 -9.36
N ILE A 248 -12.36 -0.04 -9.73
CA ILE A 248 -13.51 0.18 -10.64
C ILE A 248 -14.47 1.21 -10.07
N PHE A 249 -14.78 1.12 -8.78
CA PHE A 249 -15.62 2.11 -8.08
C PHE A 249 -14.89 3.43 -7.78
N ARG A 250 -13.62 3.57 -8.19
CA ARG A 250 -12.75 4.75 -7.98
C ARG A 250 -12.72 5.22 -6.53
N MET A 251 -12.73 4.26 -5.60
CA MET A 251 -12.75 4.51 -4.16
C MET A 251 -11.45 5.16 -3.66
N GLY A 252 -10.39 5.20 -4.49
CA GLY A 252 -9.18 5.98 -4.22
C GLY A 252 -9.43 7.49 -4.01
N SER A 253 -10.57 8.03 -4.48
CA SER A 253 -10.97 9.39 -4.14
C SER A 253 -11.33 9.55 -2.66
N VAL A 254 -11.85 8.49 -2.02
CA VAL A 254 -12.29 8.50 -0.62
C VAL A 254 -11.08 8.65 0.32
N ILE A 255 -9.93 8.07 -0.06
CA ILE A 255 -8.68 8.15 0.70
C ILE A 255 -8.23 9.62 0.88
N ARG A 256 -8.57 10.52 -0.05
CA ARG A 256 -8.26 11.95 0.07
C ARG A 256 -9.05 12.67 1.18
N TYR A 257 -10.09 12.05 1.72
CA TYR A 257 -10.89 12.58 2.83
C TYR A 257 -10.45 12.06 4.20
N LEU A 258 -9.45 11.18 4.27
CA LEU A 258 -8.88 10.77 5.55
C LEU A 258 -8.18 11.98 6.19
N SER A 259 -8.63 12.39 7.37
CA SER A 259 -8.03 13.50 8.09
C SER A 259 -6.59 13.18 8.51
N GLY A 260 -5.74 14.21 8.58
CA GLY A 260 -4.38 14.08 9.12
C GLY A 260 -4.34 13.46 10.51
N PRO A 261 -5.18 13.89 11.47
CA PRO A 261 -5.26 13.30 12.81
C PRO A 261 -5.59 11.80 12.81
N MET A 262 -6.50 11.35 11.95
CA MET A 262 -6.86 9.93 11.85
C MET A 262 -5.69 9.09 11.33
N THR A 263 -4.99 9.57 10.30
CA THR A 263 -3.84 8.85 9.74
C THR A 263 -2.69 8.78 10.75
N SER A 264 -2.46 9.87 11.49
CA SER A 264 -1.48 9.91 12.58
C SER A 264 -1.84 8.93 13.70
N GLY A 265 -3.08 8.95 14.19
CA GLY A 265 -3.56 8.03 15.23
C GLY A 265 -3.47 6.56 14.82
N PHE A 266 -3.87 6.25 13.58
CA PHE A 266 -3.72 4.90 13.01
C PHE A 266 -2.24 4.47 12.96
N THR A 267 -1.35 5.35 12.51
CA THR A 267 0.09 5.06 12.41
C THR A 267 0.71 4.79 13.78
N VAL A 268 0.35 5.57 14.81
CA VAL A 268 0.81 5.35 16.20
C VAL A 268 0.29 4.03 16.76
N GLY A 269 -0.99 3.69 16.51
CA GLY A 269 -1.58 2.42 16.92
C GLY A 269 -0.88 1.23 16.27
N VAL A 270 -0.65 1.29 14.95
CA VAL A 270 0.11 0.29 14.20
C VAL A 270 1.54 0.17 14.72
N ALA A 271 2.24 1.28 14.94
CA ALA A 271 3.61 1.27 15.46
C ALA A 271 3.68 0.60 16.84
N THR A 272 2.72 0.89 17.73
CA THR A 272 2.62 0.26 19.05
C THR A 272 2.41 -1.25 18.92
N HIS A 273 1.52 -1.69 18.03
CA HIS A 273 1.24 -3.11 17.80
C HIS A 273 2.46 -3.84 17.22
N VAL A 274 3.15 -3.23 16.25
CA VAL A 274 4.40 -3.75 15.67
C VAL A 274 5.48 -3.89 16.74
N LEU A 275 5.67 -2.88 17.58
CA LEU A 275 6.62 -2.91 18.69
C LEU A 275 6.30 -4.06 19.65
N THR A 276 5.04 -4.18 20.07
CA THR A 276 4.62 -5.27 20.96
C THR A 276 4.89 -6.66 20.37
N SER A 277 4.67 -6.85 19.06
CA SER A 277 5.01 -8.11 18.39
C SER A 277 6.52 -8.40 18.31
N GLN A 278 7.40 -7.39 18.40
CA GLN A 278 8.84 -7.60 18.42
C GLN A 278 9.37 -7.92 19.81
N VAL A 279 8.72 -7.47 20.88
CA VAL A 279 9.22 -7.62 22.27
C VAL A 279 9.50 -9.09 22.61
N THR A 280 8.64 -10.02 22.20
CA THR A 280 8.84 -11.45 22.46
C THR A 280 10.07 -12.01 21.75
N THR A 281 10.32 -11.56 20.51
CA THR A 281 11.53 -11.91 19.73
C THR A 281 12.79 -11.31 20.34
N LEU A 282 12.73 -10.06 20.81
CA LEU A 282 13.87 -9.37 21.43
C LEU A 282 14.31 -10.04 22.74
N LEU A 283 13.35 -10.54 23.52
CA LEU A 283 13.61 -11.26 24.78
C LEU A 283 13.93 -12.75 24.57
N GLY A 284 13.69 -13.29 23.36
CA GLY A 284 13.89 -14.71 23.06
C GLY A 284 12.93 -15.66 23.79
N VAL A 285 11.75 -15.17 24.19
CA VAL A 285 10.75 -15.97 24.91
C VAL A 285 9.73 -16.54 23.92
N LYS A 286 9.48 -17.85 24.01
CA LYS A 286 8.42 -18.51 23.23
C LYS A 286 7.08 -18.39 23.96
N ILE A 287 6.34 -17.32 23.68
CA ILE A 287 5.00 -17.10 24.25
C ILE A 287 3.96 -17.35 23.14
N PRO A 288 2.89 -18.12 23.41
CA PRO A 288 1.78 -18.22 22.47
C PRO A 288 1.17 -16.83 22.25
N LYS A 289 1.07 -16.41 20.98
CA LYS A 289 0.56 -15.07 20.63
C LYS A 289 -0.92 -14.97 21.00
N PRO A 290 -1.32 -14.05 21.91
CA PRO A 290 -2.72 -13.87 22.24
C PRO A 290 -3.51 -13.35 21.03
N VAL A 291 -4.62 -13.99 20.68
CA VAL A 291 -5.52 -13.54 19.60
C VAL A 291 -6.77 -12.87 20.17
N GLY A 292 -7.27 -11.82 19.51
CA GLY A 292 -8.56 -11.17 19.84
C GLY A 292 -8.43 -9.71 20.30
N LEU A 293 -9.47 -9.19 20.97
CA LEU A 293 -9.41 -7.84 21.54
C LEU A 293 -8.40 -7.78 22.70
N PHE A 294 -7.77 -6.63 22.88
CA PHE A 294 -6.74 -6.37 23.91
C PHE A 294 -5.48 -7.24 23.78
N THR A 295 -5.06 -7.59 22.56
CA THR A 295 -3.80 -8.32 22.30
C THR A 295 -2.58 -7.63 22.93
N VAL A 296 -2.47 -6.30 22.80
CA VAL A 296 -1.31 -5.54 23.27
C VAL A 296 -1.12 -5.64 24.80
N PRO A 297 -2.09 -5.25 25.65
CA PRO A 297 -1.95 -5.40 27.10
C PRO A 297 -1.73 -6.85 27.56
N ARG A 298 -2.43 -7.81 26.94
CA ARG A 298 -2.28 -9.24 27.27
C ARG A 298 -0.88 -9.76 26.95
N THR A 299 -0.31 -9.33 25.83
CA THR A 299 1.06 -9.71 25.46
C THR A 299 2.06 -9.20 26.48
N TYR A 300 1.93 -7.95 26.94
CA TYR A 300 2.79 -7.42 28.00
C TYR A 300 2.63 -8.16 29.33
N TYR A 301 1.41 -8.54 29.71
CA TYR A 301 1.17 -9.34 30.91
C TYR A 301 1.91 -10.69 30.86
N GLU A 302 1.80 -11.41 29.74
CA GLU A 302 2.50 -12.70 29.56
C GLU A 302 4.02 -12.53 29.49
N VAL A 303 4.51 -11.45 28.86
CA VAL A 303 5.95 -11.15 28.82
C VAL A 303 6.52 -10.92 30.21
N ILE A 304 5.83 -10.15 31.06
CA ILE A 304 6.28 -9.89 32.44
C ILE A 304 6.30 -11.19 33.24
N ARG A 305 5.29 -12.06 33.06
CA ARG A 305 5.23 -13.37 33.71
C ARG A 305 6.38 -14.29 33.27
N ALA A 306 6.73 -14.25 31.98
CA ALA A 306 7.75 -15.10 31.38
C ALA A 306 9.17 -14.48 31.37
N ILE A 307 9.39 -13.34 32.03
CA ILE A 307 10.68 -12.63 31.97
C ILE A 307 11.85 -13.46 32.53
N ARG A 308 11.59 -14.38 33.46
CA ARG A 308 12.61 -15.26 34.05
C ARG A 308 13.05 -16.39 33.13
N THR A 309 12.27 -16.72 32.10
CA THR A 309 12.62 -17.76 31.12
C THR A 309 13.29 -17.17 29.87
N ALA A 310 13.53 -15.86 29.86
CA ALA A 310 14.14 -15.16 28.75
C ALA A 310 15.60 -15.56 28.55
N ASN A 311 16.02 -15.68 27.30
CA ASN A 311 17.39 -16.04 26.96
C ASN A 311 18.29 -14.79 27.07
N PRO A 312 19.27 -14.76 28.02
CA PRO A 312 20.11 -13.59 28.21
C PRO A 312 21.00 -13.29 26.99
N VAL A 313 21.38 -14.31 26.21
CA VAL A 313 22.18 -14.13 24.99
C VAL A 313 21.37 -13.37 23.94
N THR A 314 20.09 -13.72 23.75
CA THR A 314 19.19 -13.04 22.81
C THR A 314 18.94 -11.59 23.21
N ILE A 315 18.77 -11.33 24.51
CA ILE A 315 18.60 -9.97 25.04
C ILE A 315 19.85 -9.12 24.80
N GLY A 316 21.04 -9.65 25.15
CA GLY A 316 22.30 -8.94 24.94
C GLY A 316 22.54 -8.63 23.47
N LEU A 317 22.29 -9.61 22.59
CA LEU A 317 22.41 -9.44 21.15
C LEU A 317 21.43 -8.38 20.61
N SER A 318 20.16 -8.47 20.99
CA SER A 318 19.13 -7.56 20.49
C SER A 318 19.34 -6.12 20.99
N ALA A 319 19.76 -5.94 22.25
CA ALA A 319 20.14 -4.64 22.80
C ALA A 319 21.37 -4.05 22.09
N CYS A 320 22.40 -4.86 21.82
CA CYS A 320 23.58 -4.43 21.07
C CYS A 320 23.21 -4.00 19.64
N CYS A 321 22.39 -4.78 18.94
CA CYS A 321 21.91 -4.44 17.61
C CYS A 321 21.13 -3.11 17.59
N ILE A 322 20.18 -2.94 18.51
CA ILE A 322 19.40 -1.71 18.63
C ILE A 322 20.32 -0.51 18.92
N LEU A 323 21.32 -0.67 19.81
CA LEU A 323 22.29 0.35 20.12
C LEU A 323 23.12 0.74 18.90
N ILE A 324 23.65 -0.22 18.14
CA ILE A 324 24.44 0.04 16.93
C ILE A 324 23.59 0.80 15.88
N ILE A 325 22.36 0.36 15.65
CA ILE A 325 21.43 1.03 14.72
C ILE A 325 21.15 2.46 15.18
N ALA A 326 20.87 2.66 16.48
CA ALA A 326 20.58 3.96 17.04
C ALA A 326 21.78 4.91 16.94
N VAL A 327 22.97 4.45 17.34
CA VAL A 327 24.22 5.22 17.25
C VAL A 327 24.48 5.62 15.81
N PHE A 328 24.38 4.69 14.87
CA PHE A 328 24.64 4.99 13.48
C PHE A 328 23.62 5.97 12.89
N LYS A 329 22.32 5.75 13.10
CA LYS A 329 21.28 6.64 12.54
C LYS A 329 21.31 8.04 13.16
N VAL A 330 21.57 8.17 14.46
CA VAL A 330 21.53 9.46 15.15
C VAL A 330 22.84 10.23 15.00
N TRP A 331 23.99 9.56 15.13
CA TRP A 331 25.28 10.25 15.24
C TRP A 331 26.10 10.18 13.95
N ILE A 332 26.09 9.04 13.25
CA ILE A 332 26.99 8.80 12.10
C ILE A 332 26.33 9.21 10.78
N ASN A 333 25.03 8.93 10.62
CA ASN A 333 24.32 9.21 9.37
C ASN A 333 24.26 10.70 9.02
N PRO A 334 24.01 11.66 9.95
CA PRO A 334 23.99 13.09 9.61
C PRO A 334 25.32 13.64 9.06
N PRO A 335 26.50 13.39 9.65
CA PRO A 335 27.75 13.86 9.08
C PRO A 335 28.14 13.10 7.82
N VAL A 336 27.84 11.79 7.74
CA VAL A 336 28.22 10.97 6.59
C VAL A 336 27.40 11.33 5.35
N THR A 337 26.09 11.56 5.48
CA THR A 337 25.24 12.00 4.35
C THR A 337 25.60 13.38 3.81
N ARG A 338 26.33 14.21 4.57
CA ARG A 338 26.92 15.45 4.04
C ARG A 338 28.10 15.18 3.10
N ARG A 339 28.80 14.05 3.27
CA ARG A 339 30.01 13.71 2.52
C ARG A 339 29.75 12.72 1.38
N ILE A 340 28.82 11.78 1.55
CA ILE A 340 28.43 10.81 0.52
C ILE A 340 26.98 11.03 0.10
N ARG A 341 26.73 10.98 -1.21
CA ARG A 341 25.40 11.17 -1.81
C ARG A 341 24.50 9.93 -1.73
N VAL A 342 25.03 8.81 -1.21
CA VAL A 342 24.37 7.50 -1.20
C VAL A 342 24.02 7.09 0.24
N PRO A 343 22.78 6.69 0.53
CA PRO A 343 22.43 6.16 1.84
C PRO A 343 23.13 4.82 2.08
N ILE A 344 23.70 4.63 3.27
CA ILE A 344 24.39 3.40 3.64
C ILE A 344 23.36 2.36 4.09
N PRO A 345 23.35 1.14 3.50
CA PRO A 345 22.42 0.07 3.88
C PRO A 345 22.88 -0.62 5.17
N ILE A 346 22.82 0.10 6.30
CA ILE A 346 23.34 -0.41 7.58
C ILE A 346 22.64 -1.68 8.05
N ASP A 347 21.33 -1.82 7.81
CA ASP A 347 20.56 -2.98 8.25
C ASP A 347 21.16 -4.28 7.66
N LEU A 348 21.63 -4.25 6.42
CA LEU A 348 22.30 -5.39 5.78
C LEU A 348 23.72 -5.59 6.31
N ILE A 349 24.49 -4.53 6.55
CA ILE A 349 25.83 -4.62 7.15
C ILE A 349 25.76 -5.29 8.53
N ILE A 350 24.76 -4.92 9.33
CA ILE A 350 24.54 -5.52 10.64
C ILE A 350 24.15 -6.99 10.50
N VAL A 351 23.17 -7.32 9.66
CA VAL A 351 22.73 -8.71 9.48
C VAL A 351 23.86 -9.61 8.97
N SER A 352 24.64 -9.14 7.99
CA SER A 352 25.79 -9.89 7.47
C SER A 352 26.91 -10.06 8.51
N SER A 353 27.24 -9.00 9.27
CA SER A 353 28.21 -9.07 10.36
C SER A 353 27.78 -10.04 11.47
N LEU A 354 26.52 -9.96 11.90
CA LEU A 354 25.96 -10.87 12.90
C LEU A 354 25.93 -12.32 12.42
N PHE A 355 25.58 -12.55 11.15
CA PHE A 355 25.62 -13.88 10.56
C PHE A 355 27.05 -14.43 10.55
N CYS A 356 28.03 -13.61 10.17
CA CYS A 356 29.45 -14.00 10.25
C CYS A 356 29.84 -14.34 11.68
N CYS A 357 29.58 -13.45 12.66
CA CYS A 357 29.85 -13.72 14.07
C CYS A 357 29.19 -15.01 14.56
N SER A 358 27.95 -15.29 14.16
CA SER A 358 27.24 -16.53 14.55
C SER A 358 27.84 -17.79 13.94
N VAL A 359 28.48 -17.70 12.77
CA VAL A 359 29.17 -18.84 12.14
C VAL A 359 30.52 -19.10 12.81
N TYR A 360 31.23 -18.05 13.23
CA TYR A 360 32.55 -18.16 13.87
C TYR A 360 32.49 -18.45 15.38
N ILE A 361 31.42 -18.05 16.06
CA ILE A 361 31.20 -18.30 17.49
C ILE A 361 30.02 -19.27 17.60
N PRO A 362 30.26 -20.60 17.63
CA PRO A 362 29.19 -21.55 17.88
C PRO A 362 28.55 -21.23 19.23
N PRO A 363 27.22 -21.30 19.35
CA PRO A 363 26.57 -21.06 20.62
C PRO A 363 27.15 -22.00 21.68
N PRO A 364 27.33 -21.55 22.93
CA PRO A 364 27.76 -22.45 24.00
C PRO A 364 26.81 -23.66 24.01
N PRO A 365 27.34 -24.89 24.18
CA PRO A 365 26.51 -26.09 24.18
C PRO A 365 25.38 -25.86 25.19
N LEU A 366 24.14 -25.85 24.70
CA LEU A 366 22.96 -25.83 25.54
C LEU A 366 23.16 -26.97 26.55
N SER A 367 23.32 -26.64 27.83
CA SER A 367 23.24 -27.65 28.86
C SER A 367 21.89 -28.32 28.66
N MET A 368 21.92 -29.58 28.20
CA MET A 368 20.79 -30.48 28.35
C MET A 368 20.56 -30.58 29.85
N ASN A 369 19.74 -29.69 30.40
CA ASN A 369 19.04 -30.02 31.62
C ASN A 369 17.92 -30.99 31.23
N SER A 370 18.32 -32.22 30.94
CA SER A 370 17.48 -33.40 31.06
C SER A 370 17.13 -33.58 32.54
N SER A 371 16.30 -32.69 33.07
CA SER A 371 15.61 -32.84 34.35
C SER A 371 14.69 -31.64 34.56
N THR A 372 13.47 -31.76 34.04
CA THR A 372 12.26 -31.72 34.86
C THR A 372 11.07 -32.17 34.02
N ARG A 373 10.28 -33.06 34.64
CA ARG A 373 9.10 -33.79 34.16
C ARG A 373 8.04 -32.96 33.45
#